data_AF-A0A971MFR7-F1
#
_entry.id   AF-A0A971MFR7-F1
#
_cell.length_a   1.000
_cell.length_b   1.000
_cell.length_c   1.000
_cell.angle_alpha   90.00
_cell.angle_beta   90.00
_cell.angle_gamma   90.00
#
_symmetry.space_group_name_H-M   'P 1'
#
loop_
_entity.id
_entity.type
_entity.pdbx_description
1 polymer ?
#
loop_
_entity_poly.entity_id
_entity_poly.type
_entity_poly.pdbx_seq_one_letter_code
_entity_poly.pdbx_strand_id
1 'polypeptide(L)'
;MKDRDTEIREAIDAADNALFYLRGAEKSCESAGNWGVFDILGGGFFATMIKRDKMSKTEKDVVEAKKAIEKLNLELDDIESIIDINIETGDFLTFADYFFDGFIADIMVQDKISKGLKEIKTSIRNIEEVKTKLESLLRQ
;
A
#
# COMPACT_ATOMS: atom_id res chain seq x y z
N MET A 1 -6.27 -13.85 -26.30
CA MET A 1 -4.87 -13.62 -25.89
C MET A 1 -4.72 -12.12 -25.84
N LYS A 2 -4.62 -11.55 -24.63
CA LYS A 2 -4.35 -10.11 -24.47
C LYS A 2 -2.94 -9.84 -25.02
N ASP A 3 -2.72 -8.65 -25.57
CA ASP A 3 -1.40 -8.25 -26.05
C ASP A 3 -0.55 -7.70 -24.90
N ARG A 4 0.78 -7.78 -25.07
CA ARG A 4 1.78 -7.34 -24.09
C ARG A 4 1.52 -5.92 -23.57
N ASP A 5 1.20 -4.98 -24.45
CA ASP A 5 1.07 -3.58 -24.10
C ASP A 5 -0.21 -3.32 -23.29
N THR A 6 -1.25 -4.13 -23.52
CA THR A 6 -2.49 -4.14 -22.74
C THR A 6 -2.22 -4.59 -21.31
N GLU A 7 -1.52 -5.70 -21.11
CA GLU A 7 -1.20 -6.23 -19.77
C GLU A 7 -0.30 -5.26 -18.99
N ILE A 8 0.72 -4.68 -19.65
CA ILE A 8 1.59 -3.65 -19.04
C ILE A 8 0.77 -2.43 -18.59
N ARG A 9 -0.22 -2.00 -19.38
CA ARG A 9 -1.10 -0.89 -18.99
C ARG A 9 -2.01 -1.25 -17.82
N GLU A 10 -2.57 -2.46 -17.79
CA GLU A 10 -3.39 -2.94 -16.68
C GLU A 10 -2.58 -3.00 -15.37
N ALA A 11 -1.31 -3.42 -15.42
CA ALA A 11 -0.42 -3.38 -14.28
C ALA A 11 -0.05 -1.94 -13.84
N ILE A 12 0.14 -1.01 -14.78
CA ILE A 12 0.35 0.41 -14.46
C ILE A 12 -0.88 1.00 -13.76
N ASP A 13 -2.08 0.71 -14.27
CA ASP A 13 -3.34 1.15 -13.68
C ASP A 13 -3.55 0.55 -12.28
N ALA A 14 -3.19 -0.72 -12.09
CA ALA A 14 -3.20 -1.37 -10.78
C ALA A 14 -2.20 -0.73 -9.81
N ALA A 15 -1.00 -0.36 -10.29
CA ALA A 15 0.01 0.33 -9.50
C ALA A 15 -0.46 1.73 -9.06
N ASP A 16 -1.08 2.49 -9.96
CA ASP A 16 -1.65 3.80 -9.62
C ASP A 16 -2.77 3.70 -8.59
N ASN A 17 -3.61 2.67 -8.70
CA ASN A 17 -4.65 2.41 -7.72
C ASN A 17 -4.07 2.04 -6.33
N ALA A 18 -3.02 1.20 -6.30
CA ALA A 18 -2.34 0.86 -5.06
C ALA A 18 -1.67 2.09 -4.40
N LEU A 19 -1.02 2.94 -5.19
CA LEU A 19 -0.43 4.20 -4.71
C LEU A 19 -1.49 5.16 -4.17
N PHE A 20 -2.66 5.25 -4.81
CA PHE A 20 -3.77 6.08 -4.34
C PHE A 20 -4.20 5.68 -2.93
N TYR A 21 -4.45 4.38 -2.70
CA TYR A 21 -4.89 3.90 -1.39
C TYR A 21 -3.78 3.95 -0.33
N LEU A 22 -2.54 3.63 -0.67
CA LEU A 22 -1.41 3.75 0.26
C LEU A 22 -1.19 5.19 0.73
N ARG A 23 -1.29 6.17 -0.16
CA ARG A 23 -1.22 7.61 0.21
C ARG A 23 -2.41 8.04 1.06
N GLY A 24 -3.59 7.43 0.87
CA GLY A 24 -4.74 7.59 1.75
C GLY A 24 -4.44 7.06 3.16
N ALA A 25 -3.95 5.83 3.24
CA ALA A 25 -3.57 5.17 4.48
C ALA A 25 -2.44 5.93 5.21
N GLU A 26 -1.45 6.44 4.49
CA GLU A 26 -0.37 7.29 5.02
C GLU A 26 -0.95 8.51 5.75
N LYS A 27 -1.83 9.27 5.09
CA LYS A 27 -2.47 10.46 5.68
C LYS A 27 -3.34 10.13 6.89
N SER A 28 -4.05 9.00 6.85
CA SER A 28 -4.89 8.53 7.96
C SER A 28 -4.03 8.08 9.15
N CYS A 29 -2.92 7.37 8.91
CA CYS A 29 -1.93 6.99 9.91
C CYS A 29 -1.20 8.20 10.52
N GLU A 30 -0.74 9.16 9.71
CA GLU A 30 -0.11 10.40 10.19
C GLU A 30 -1.06 11.22 11.05
N SER A 31 -2.33 11.29 10.64
CA SER A 31 -3.37 11.88 11.46
C SER A 31 -3.48 11.13 12.78
N ALA A 32 -3.71 9.81 12.77
CA ALA A 32 -3.91 9.02 13.98
C ALA A 32 -2.71 9.05 14.96
N GLY A 33 -1.47 9.06 14.45
CA GLY A 33 -0.26 9.18 15.25
C GLY A 33 -0.12 10.56 15.93
N ASN A 34 -0.50 11.64 15.25
CA ASN A 34 -0.48 13.00 15.80
C ASN A 34 -1.54 13.23 16.90
N TRP A 35 -2.64 12.47 16.93
CA TRP A 35 -3.59 12.49 18.06
C TRP A 35 -3.03 11.79 19.32
N GLY A 36 -2.12 10.83 19.18
CA GLY A 36 -1.46 10.18 20.32
C GLY A 36 -0.49 11.07 21.09
N VAL A 37 0.07 12.11 20.45
CA VAL A 37 0.93 13.12 21.09
C VAL A 37 0.09 14.22 21.77
N PHE A 38 -1.11 14.50 21.25
CA PHE A 38 -2.05 15.47 21.82
C PHE A 38 -2.67 15.00 23.16
N ASP A 39 -2.76 13.68 23.40
CA ASP A 39 -3.33 13.09 24.63
C ASP A 39 -2.53 13.42 25.92
N ILE A 40 -1.27 13.85 25.80
CA ILE A 40 -0.43 14.16 26.98
C ILE A 40 -0.66 15.59 27.48
N LEU A 41 -1.25 16.49 26.68
CA LEU A 41 -1.30 17.92 26.99
C LEU A 41 -2.67 18.47 27.44
N GLY A 42 -3.75 17.69 27.46
CA GLY A 42 -5.05 18.23 27.86
C GLY A 42 -6.10 17.17 28.12
N GLY A 43 -6.14 16.68 29.36
CA GLY A 43 -7.02 15.59 29.77
C GLY A 43 -8.52 15.80 29.49
N GLY A 44 -9.20 14.67 29.27
CA GLY A 44 -10.63 14.51 29.60
C GLY A 44 -11.59 14.38 28.41
N PHE A 45 -12.14 13.18 28.25
CA PHE A 45 -13.40 12.84 27.55
C PHE A 45 -13.50 12.96 26.02
N PHE A 46 -12.88 13.93 25.34
CA PHE A 46 -13.07 14.07 23.88
C PHE A 46 -12.12 13.21 23.03
N ALA A 47 -10.99 12.78 23.58
CA ALA A 47 -9.99 11.98 22.88
C ALA A 47 -10.49 10.59 22.46
N THR A 48 -11.27 9.92 23.30
CA THR A 48 -11.65 8.51 23.10
C THR A 48 -12.65 8.32 21.95
N MET A 49 -13.58 9.27 21.72
CA MET A 49 -14.56 9.18 20.62
C MET A 49 -13.94 9.50 19.26
N ILE A 50 -13.10 10.53 19.16
CA ILE A 50 -12.39 10.89 17.92
C ILE A 50 -11.40 9.78 17.51
N LYS A 51 -10.80 9.09 18.49
CA LYS A 51 -9.88 7.97 18.25
C LYS A 51 -10.58 6.78 17.58
N ARG A 52 -11.85 6.49 17.89
CA ARG A 52 -12.59 5.36 17.30
C ARG A 52 -12.90 5.57 15.81
N ASP A 53 -13.38 6.76 15.46
CA ASP A 53 -13.76 7.06 14.07
C ASP A 53 -12.53 7.12 13.15
N LYS A 54 -11.42 7.70 13.63
CA LYS A 54 -10.16 7.74 12.86
C LYS A 54 -9.48 6.39 12.75
N MET A 55 -9.51 5.56 13.79
CA MET A 55 -8.95 4.22 13.72
C MET A 55 -9.74 3.34 12.73
N SER A 56 -11.08 3.47 12.74
CA SER A 56 -11.92 2.78 11.75
C SER A 56 -11.65 3.23 10.31
N LYS A 57 -11.21 4.48 10.13
CA LYS A 57 -10.82 5.00 8.81
C LYS A 57 -9.47 4.46 8.38
N THR A 58 -8.47 4.50 9.26
CA THR A 58 -7.14 3.93 8.99
C THR A 58 -7.23 2.44 8.64
N GLU A 59 -8.04 1.67 9.39
CA GLU A 59 -8.28 0.26 9.12
C GLU A 59 -8.88 0.04 7.72
N LYS A 60 -9.90 0.83 7.35
CA LYS A 60 -10.50 0.78 6.00
C LYS A 60 -9.50 1.14 4.91
N ASP A 61 -8.76 2.23 5.07
CA ASP A 61 -7.79 2.69 4.07
C ASP A 61 -6.67 1.64 3.86
N VAL A 62 -6.26 0.95 4.93
CA VAL A 62 -5.27 -0.14 4.87
C VAL A 62 -5.83 -1.39 4.21
N VAL A 63 -7.11 -1.73 4.46
CA VAL A 63 -7.79 -2.85 3.78
C VAL A 63 -7.97 -2.58 2.29
N GLU A 64 -8.26 -1.35 1.88
CA GLU A 64 -8.35 -1.01 0.46
C GLU A 64 -6.97 -0.98 -0.21
N ALA A 65 -5.94 -0.47 0.48
CA ALA A 65 -4.55 -0.58 0.03
C ALA A 65 -4.14 -2.06 -0.15
N LYS A 66 -4.59 -2.94 0.75
CA LYS A 66 -4.36 -4.38 0.65
C LYS A 66 -4.85 -4.93 -0.69
N LYS A 67 -6.13 -4.74 -0.97
CA LYS A 67 -6.79 -5.27 -2.17
C LYS A 67 -6.15 -4.73 -3.44
N ALA A 68 -5.75 -3.46 -3.44
CA ALA A 68 -5.12 -2.83 -4.59
C ALA A 68 -3.73 -3.41 -4.86
N ILE A 69 -2.93 -3.69 -3.82
CA ILE A 69 -1.63 -4.36 -3.97
C ILE A 69 -1.83 -5.83 -4.41
N GLU A 70 -2.83 -6.54 -3.88
CA GLU A 70 -3.13 -7.92 -4.30
C GLU A 70 -3.47 -7.95 -5.79
N LYS A 71 -4.27 -6.97 -6.24
CA LYS A 71 -4.59 -6.83 -7.67
C LYS A 71 -3.34 -6.56 -8.49
N LEU A 72 -2.50 -5.59 -8.10
CA LEU A 72 -1.23 -5.32 -8.79
C LEU A 72 -0.37 -6.58 -8.89
N ASN A 73 -0.33 -7.39 -7.83
CA ASN A 73 0.45 -8.62 -7.81
C ASN A 73 -0.03 -9.64 -8.85
N LEU A 74 -1.35 -9.77 -9.03
CA LEU A 74 -1.93 -10.63 -10.06
C LEU A 74 -1.59 -10.13 -11.47
N GLU A 75 -1.71 -8.83 -11.73
CA GLU A 75 -1.39 -8.27 -13.06
C GLU A 75 0.11 -8.45 -13.39
N LEU A 76 0.99 -8.40 -12.38
CA LEU A 76 2.43 -8.65 -12.57
C LEU A 76 2.74 -10.12 -12.86
N ASP A 77 2.04 -11.05 -12.21
CA ASP A 77 2.14 -12.49 -12.47
C ASP A 77 1.68 -12.84 -13.91
N ASP A 78 0.58 -12.19 -14.35
CA ASP A 78 0.09 -12.32 -15.72
C ASP A 78 1.13 -11.83 -16.74
N ILE A 79 1.81 -10.71 -16.47
CA ILE A 79 2.91 -10.20 -17.31
C ILE A 79 4.08 -11.19 -17.37
N GLU A 80 4.53 -11.74 -16.24
CA GLU A 80 5.63 -12.72 -16.17
C GLU A 80 5.30 -13.99 -16.95
N SER A 81 4.03 -14.41 -16.97
CA SER A 81 3.57 -15.56 -17.74
C SER A 81 3.52 -15.30 -19.26
N ILE A 82 3.29 -14.05 -19.68
CA ILE A 82 3.10 -13.65 -21.08
C ILE A 82 4.42 -13.25 -21.74
N ILE A 83 5.35 -12.71 -20.95
CA ILE A 83 6.63 -12.24 -21.42
C ILE A 83 7.70 -12.87 -20.54
N ASP A 84 8.63 -13.61 -21.15
CA ASP A 84 9.87 -14.12 -20.52
C ASP A 84 10.83 -12.96 -20.21
N ILE A 85 10.29 -11.86 -19.71
CA ILE A 85 11.01 -10.73 -19.16
C ILE A 85 11.13 -11.04 -17.68
N ASN A 86 12.35 -11.36 -17.29
CA ASN A 86 12.80 -11.33 -15.91
C ASN A 86 12.82 -9.87 -15.45
N ILE A 87 11.64 -9.22 -15.43
CA ILE A 87 11.42 -8.06 -14.59
C ILE A 87 11.78 -8.58 -13.20
N GLU A 88 12.47 -7.79 -12.37
CA GLU A 88 12.68 -8.15 -10.97
C GLU A 88 11.32 -8.09 -10.20
N THR A 89 10.26 -8.72 -10.73
CA THR A 89 8.97 -9.01 -10.11
C THR A 89 9.17 -9.86 -8.87
N GLY A 90 10.20 -10.70 -8.83
CA GLY A 90 10.57 -11.46 -7.63
C GLY A 90 10.78 -10.56 -6.39
N ASP A 91 11.39 -9.38 -6.56
CA ASP A 91 11.59 -8.44 -5.45
C ASP A 91 10.26 -7.79 -5.01
N PHE A 92 9.35 -7.54 -5.95
CA PHE A 92 8.02 -7.01 -5.66
C PHE A 92 7.09 -8.05 -5.01
N LEU A 93 7.07 -9.28 -5.52
CA LEU A 93 6.32 -10.41 -4.96
C LEU A 93 6.74 -10.66 -3.50
N THR A 94 8.05 -10.72 -3.27
CA THR A 94 8.63 -10.83 -1.91
C THR A 94 8.21 -9.66 -1.02
N PHE A 95 8.16 -8.44 -1.58
CA PHE A 95 7.65 -7.27 -0.87
C PHE A 95 6.16 -7.39 -0.55
N ALA A 96 5.33 -7.81 -1.49
CA ALA A 96 3.89 -7.95 -1.33
C ALA A 96 3.56 -8.97 -0.23
N ASP A 97 4.24 -10.12 -0.23
CA ASP A 97 4.13 -11.13 0.82
C ASP A 97 4.47 -10.56 2.20
N TYR A 98 5.60 -9.85 2.32
CA TYR A 98 5.97 -9.18 3.57
C TYR A 98 4.94 -8.14 4.03
N PHE A 99 4.38 -7.38 3.07
CA PHE A 99 3.37 -6.37 3.33
C PHE A 99 2.05 -7.01 3.83
N PHE A 100 1.64 -8.15 3.29
CA PHE A 100 0.41 -8.81 3.69
C PHE A 100 0.52 -9.60 5.00
N ASP A 101 1.63 -10.28 5.23
CA ASP A 101 1.79 -11.18 6.39
C ASP A 101 2.07 -10.43 7.70
N GLY A 102 2.93 -9.41 7.67
CA GLY A 102 3.38 -8.72 8.88
C GLY A 102 2.79 -7.33 9.04
N PHE A 103 2.76 -6.58 7.95
CA PHE A 103 2.51 -5.14 8.01
C PHE A 103 1.05 -4.77 8.30
N ILE A 104 0.09 -5.41 7.62
CA ILE A 104 -1.34 -5.12 7.85
C ILE A 104 -1.74 -5.53 9.26
N ALA A 105 -1.27 -6.70 9.71
CA ALA A 105 -1.51 -7.20 11.06
C ALA A 105 -0.95 -6.22 12.11
N ASP A 106 0.22 -5.62 11.86
CA ASP A 106 0.79 -4.62 12.76
C ASP A 106 -0.08 -3.37 12.89
N ILE A 107 -0.63 -2.82 11.80
CA ILE A 107 -1.53 -1.64 11.89
C ILE A 107 -2.84 -1.98 12.59
N MET A 108 -3.38 -3.19 12.36
CA MET A 108 -4.60 -3.67 13.01
C MET A 108 -4.41 -3.81 14.53
N VAL A 109 -3.18 -3.91 15.02
CA VAL A 109 -2.86 -3.86 16.45
C VAL A 109 -2.65 -2.41 16.88
N GLN A 110 -3.54 -1.94 17.75
CA GLN A 110 -3.82 -0.53 18.07
C GLN A 110 -2.58 0.35 18.40
N ASP A 111 -1.47 -0.25 18.84
CA ASP A 111 -0.29 0.46 19.35
C ASP A 111 0.85 0.64 18.33
N LYS A 112 0.71 0.20 17.06
CA LYS A 112 1.84 0.18 16.10
C LYS A 112 1.71 1.15 14.91
N ILE A 113 0.92 2.21 15.02
CA ILE A 113 0.70 3.20 13.93
C ILE A 113 2.03 3.75 13.37
N SER A 114 3.00 4.09 14.22
CA SER A 114 4.29 4.64 13.76
C SER A 114 5.13 3.64 12.96
N LYS A 115 5.08 2.36 13.33
CA LYS A 115 5.72 1.28 12.55
C LYS A 115 5.00 1.12 11.22
N GLY A 116 3.66 1.06 11.26
CA GLY A 116 2.83 1.02 10.06
C GLY A 116 3.10 2.17 9.09
N LEU A 117 3.23 3.40 9.58
CA LEU A 117 3.52 4.55 8.72
C LEU A 117 4.85 4.41 7.97
N LYS A 118 5.90 3.92 8.65
CA LYS A 118 7.20 3.69 8.01
C LYS A 118 7.09 2.66 6.89
N GLU A 119 6.38 1.56 7.15
CA GLU A 119 6.17 0.50 6.16
C GLU A 119 5.29 0.96 4.98
N ILE A 120 4.23 1.75 5.21
CA ILE A 120 3.44 2.38 4.12
C ILE A 120 4.34 3.20 3.19
N LYS A 121 5.24 4.00 3.75
CA LYS A 121 6.19 4.82 2.97
C LYS A 121 7.14 3.95 2.15
N THR A 122 7.63 2.86 2.72
CA THR A 122 8.43 1.86 1.99
C THR A 122 7.64 1.26 0.82
N SER A 123 6.37 0.89 1.05
CA SER A 123 5.48 0.33 0.02
C SER A 123 5.24 1.29 -1.14
N ILE A 124 4.99 2.56 -0.84
CA ILE A 124 4.83 3.60 -1.85
C ILE A 124 6.06 3.65 -2.76
N ARG A 125 7.27 3.69 -2.17
CA ARG A 125 8.52 3.73 -2.93
C ARG A 125 8.68 2.50 -3.82
N ASN A 126 8.42 1.31 -3.29
CA ASN A 126 8.55 0.06 -4.05
C ASN A 126 7.58 0.01 -5.24
N ILE A 127 6.33 0.44 -5.06
CA ILE A 127 5.35 0.49 -6.15
C ILE A 127 5.70 1.57 -7.19
N GLU A 128 6.24 2.72 -6.77
CA GLU A 128 6.76 3.73 -7.70
C GLU A 128 7.91 3.20 -8.56
N GLU A 129 8.80 2.39 -7.97
CA GLU A 129 9.89 1.73 -8.70
C GLU A 129 9.34 0.71 -9.73
N VAL A 130 8.37 -0.12 -9.35
CA VAL A 130 7.69 -1.05 -10.28
C VAL A 130 6.98 -0.31 -11.40
N LYS A 131 6.21 0.73 -11.09
CA LYS A 131 5.50 1.53 -12.09
C LYS A 131 6.49 2.13 -13.10
N THR A 132 7.61 2.67 -12.62
CA THR A 132 8.66 3.24 -13.49
C THR A 132 9.24 2.18 -14.43
N LYS A 133 9.46 0.96 -13.93
CA LYS A 133 9.90 -0.18 -14.77
C LYS A 133 8.84 -0.53 -15.83
N LEU A 134 7.57 -0.67 -15.46
CA LEU A 134 6.47 -0.96 -16.40
C LEU A 134 6.34 0.10 -17.50
N GLU A 135 6.38 1.38 -17.13
CA GLU A 135 6.38 2.47 -18.11
C GLU A 135 7.59 2.44 -19.05
N SER A 136 8.76 1.99 -18.57
CA SER A 136 9.93 1.82 -19.42
C SER A 136 9.74 0.70 -20.45
N LEU A 137 9.03 -0.37 -20.11
CA LEU A 137 8.75 -1.50 -20.99
C LEU A 137 7.73 -1.15 -22.07
N LEU A 138 6.77 -0.27 -21.79
CA LEU A 138 5.81 0.24 -22.77
C LEU A 138 6.45 1.19 -23.80
N ARG A 139 7.61 1.76 -23.46
CA ARG A 139 8.39 2.67 -24.34
C ARG A 139 9.35 1.93 -25.28
N GLN A 140 9.54 0.62 -25.10
CA GLN A 140 10.38 -0.26 -25.93
C GLN A 140 9.53 -1.02 -26.93
#